data_AF-A0A964ZLI3-F1
#
_entry.id   AF-A0A964ZLI3-F1
#
_cell.length_a   1.000
_cell.length_b   1.000
_cell.length_c   1.000
_cell.angle_alpha   90.00
_cell.angle_beta   90.00
_cell.angle_gamma   90.00
#
_symmetry.space_group_name_H-M   'P 1'
#
loop_
_entity.id
_entity.type
_entity.pdbx_description
1 polymer ?
#
loop_
_entity_poly.entity_id
_entity_poly.type
_entity_poly.pdbx_seq_one_letter_code
_entity_poly.pdbx_strand_id
1 'polypeptide(L)'
;MTTRISLGIVDNTELETVFDSLWPFRTSDETKGNIIVFANNKRRHWHLVNRSYVVTIVGDTCDFTGAYSLPLTAVANVGRQVGSLPGGVEFVIENDFVTTITALGTHTIPCSITTMPEIPQLRKSSRVVKAKVGGKELRMLLLAGAGMPFEFNPFRDDNTSSPDFHLLEIADGSITVSSDWSCGGLYNMKAKVVATTRGQGTVKMVPDFVEVLATCSDTDADWTLAFDLDDPSRVFAWCAKYRIVCNAVKNPVTDLRERVQETLERSKMKWKTTDGGRFHVLIDDVTVRLDFLQREQGDDVLLRIDTVLEEQANESAELLREINAHNASSNMTRLWHSHATVMLGVDVTREHLSVVEERVTLVANEAKRLRGLLSPLAAEAALAPRRKKRAPRGSTTPDTTNVEPKRPTRYRPKNEA
;
A
#
# COMPACT_ATOMS: atom_id res chain seq x y z
N MET A 1 -31.36 -14.87 35.70
CA MET A 1 -31.56 -16.07 34.85
C MET A 1 -30.40 -16.12 33.88
N THR A 2 -29.61 -17.17 33.95
CA THR A 2 -28.45 -17.40 33.07
C THR A 2 -28.91 -18.07 31.79
N THR A 3 -28.80 -17.36 30.67
CA THR A 3 -29.18 -17.89 29.37
C THR A 3 -28.01 -18.68 28.82
N ARG A 4 -28.15 -20.02 28.77
CA ARG A 4 -27.24 -20.90 28.05
C ARG A 4 -27.57 -20.85 26.56
N ILE A 5 -26.57 -20.58 25.71
CA ILE A 5 -26.75 -20.40 24.27
C ILE A 5 -25.82 -21.38 23.54
N SER A 6 -26.39 -22.29 22.74
CA SER A 6 -25.60 -23.14 21.84
C SER A 6 -25.38 -22.42 20.52
N LEU A 7 -24.17 -22.44 19.99
CA LEU A 7 -23.86 -21.97 18.63
C LEU A 7 -24.11 -23.08 17.58
N GLY A 8 -24.67 -24.21 17.99
CA GLY A 8 -24.85 -25.41 17.19
C GLY A 8 -23.57 -26.25 17.09
N ILE A 9 -23.71 -27.43 16.47
CA ILE A 9 -22.59 -28.31 16.16
C ILE A 9 -21.85 -27.77 14.94
N VAL A 10 -20.54 -27.61 15.08
CA VAL A 10 -19.58 -27.26 14.03
C VAL A 10 -18.91 -28.55 13.60
N ASP A 11 -19.08 -28.94 12.34
CA ASP A 11 -18.48 -30.15 11.82
C ASP A 11 -16.96 -29.99 11.63
N ASN A 12 -16.28 -31.10 11.31
CA ASN A 12 -14.83 -31.08 11.14
C ASN A 12 -14.39 -30.26 9.92
N THR A 13 -15.22 -30.15 8.88
CA THR A 13 -14.89 -29.38 7.67
C THR A 13 -14.92 -27.88 7.94
N GLU A 14 -15.97 -27.40 8.58
CA GLU A 14 -16.12 -26.02 9.05
C GLU A 14 -15.03 -25.70 10.07
N LEU A 15 -14.78 -26.59 11.03
CA LEU A 15 -13.76 -26.39 12.06
C LEU A 15 -12.35 -26.30 11.47
N GLU A 16 -11.98 -27.18 10.53
CA GLU A 16 -10.68 -27.16 9.84
C GLU A 16 -10.51 -25.84 9.08
N THR A 17 -11.54 -25.45 8.32
CA THR A 17 -11.57 -24.18 7.57
C THR A 17 -11.35 -22.98 8.48
N VAL A 18 -12.06 -22.92 9.61
CA VAL A 18 -11.94 -21.82 10.56
C VAL A 18 -10.57 -21.85 11.23
N PHE A 19 -10.08 -23.03 11.61
CA PHE A 19 -8.79 -23.22 12.27
C PHE A 19 -7.62 -22.78 11.38
N ASP A 20 -7.59 -23.20 10.12
CA ASP A 20 -6.55 -22.81 9.17
C ASP A 20 -6.56 -21.30 8.89
N SER A 21 -7.74 -20.69 8.93
CA SER A 21 -7.89 -19.24 8.77
C SER A 21 -7.41 -18.43 9.98
N LEU A 22 -7.11 -19.06 11.13
CA LEU A 22 -6.62 -18.35 12.32
C LEU A 22 -5.14 -17.97 12.23
N TRP A 23 -4.34 -18.69 11.42
CA TRP A 23 -2.88 -18.54 11.40
C TRP A 23 -2.41 -17.10 11.12
N PRO A 24 -2.97 -16.37 10.14
CA PRO A 24 -2.57 -14.99 9.88
C PRO A 24 -2.93 -14.02 11.03
N PHE A 25 -3.80 -14.42 11.97
CA PHE A 25 -4.22 -13.57 13.09
C PHE A 25 -3.38 -13.80 14.36
N ARG A 26 -2.56 -14.86 14.39
CA ARG A 26 -1.69 -15.20 15.53
C ARG A 26 -0.55 -14.20 15.72
N THR A 27 -0.08 -13.59 14.64
CA THR A 27 1.04 -12.64 14.60
C THR A 27 0.59 -11.19 14.81
N SER A 28 -0.71 -10.95 15.02
CA SER A 28 -1.20 -9.59 15.28
C SER A 28 -0.66 -9.06 16.61
N ASP A 29 -0.37 -7.74 16.68
CA ASP A 29 0.12 -7.05 17.88
C ASP A 29 -0.82 -7.16 19.10
N GLU A 30 -1.99 -7.77 18.93
CA GLU A 30 -2.98 -7.96 19.98
C GLU A 30 -2.63 -9.18 20.82
N THR A 31 -2.32 -8.93 22.10
CA THR A 31 -1.97 -9.96 23.10
C THR A 31 -3.07 -11.00 23.33
N LYS A 32 -4.31 -10.73 22.91
CA LYS A 32 -5.48 -11.63 23.01
C LYS A 32 -6.41 -11.46 21.81
N GLY A 33 -6.08 -12.08 20.69
CA GLY A 33 -6.97 -12.11 19.52
C GLY A 33 -8.31 -12.79 19.82
N ASN A 34 -9.38 -12.32 19.16
CA ASN A 34 -10.71 -12.91 19.25
C ASN A 34 -11.30 -13.17 17.86
N ILE A 35 -12.29 -14.04 17.80
CA ILE A 35 -13.13 -14.30 16.64
C ILE A 35 -14.58 -14.03 17.02
N ILE A 36 -15.27 -13.23 16.20
CA ILE A 36 -16.68 -12.92 16.42
C ILE A 36 -17.52 -13.96 15.68
N VAL A 37 -18.40 -14.64 16.40
CA VAL A 37 -19.34 -15.62 15.83
C VAL A 37 -20.74 -15.05 15.89
N PHE A 38 -21.43 -15.06 14.76
CA PHE A 38 -22.80 -14.58 14.67
C PHE A 38 -23.61 -15.38 13.65
N ALA A 39 -24.94 -15.37 13.81
CA ALA A 39 -25.87 -15.94 12.85
C ALA A 39 -26.37 -14.85 11.88
N ASN A 40 -26.25 -15.10 10.59
CA ASN A 40 -26.84 -14.26 9.54
C ASN A 40 -27.41 -15.13 8.42
N ASN A 41 -28.66 -14.86 8.05
CA ASN A 41 -29.44 -15.69 7.10
C ASN A 41 -29.45 -17.18 7.47
N LYS A 42 -29.64 -17.48 8.76
CA LYS A 42 -29.61 -18.83 9.35
C LYS A 42 -28.29 -19.58 9.17
N ARG A 43 -27.20 -18.92 8.79
CA ARG A 43 -25.87 -19.54 8.71
C ARG A 43 -24.94 -18.92 9.76
N ARG A 44 -24.01 -19.71 10.26
CA ARG A 44 -22.91 -19.23 11.10
C ARG A 44 -21.94 -18.42 10.28
N HIS A 45 -21.44 -17.34 10.85
CA HIS A 45 -20.35 -16.55 10.31
C HIS A 45 -19.27 -16.41 11.37
N TRP A 46 -18.04 -16.70 10.98
CA TRP A 46 -16.85 -16.53 11.79
C TRP A 46 -16.08 -15.34 11.27
N HIS A 47 -15.94 -14.31 12.09
CA HIS A 47 -15.42 -13.02 11.67
C HIS A 47 -14.16 -12.66 12.44
N LEU A 48 -13.07 -12.60 11.70
CA LEU A 48 -11.74 -12.30 12.16
C LEU A 48 -11.36 -10.90 11.66
N VAL A 49 -10.86 -10.08 12.57
CA VAL A 49 -10.49 -8.69 12.29
C VAL A 49 -9.08 -8.46 12.82
N ASN A 50 -8.26 -7.80 12.02
CA ASN A 50 -7.08 -7.11 12.51
C ASN A 50 -7.06 -5.68 11.93
N ARG A 51 -5.96 -4.94 12.14
CA ARG A 51 -5.81 -3.57 11.64
C ARG A 51 -5.81 -3.44 10.12
N SER A 52 -5.40 -4.48 9.41
CA SER A 52 -5.10 -4.44 7.97
C SER A 52 -6.13 -5.19 7.12
N TYR A 53 -6.84 -6.16 7.67
CA TYR A 53 -7.80 -7.00 6.97
C TYR A 53 -8.86 -7.60 7.88
N VAL A 54 -9.91 -8.04 7.22
CA VAL A 54 -11.09 -8.68 7.78
C VAL A 54 -11.35 -9.95 6.98
N VAL A 55 -11.54 -11.08 7.66
CA VAL A 55 -11.93 -12.36 7.07
C VAL A 55 -13.25 -12.79 7.69
N THR A 56 -14.27 -12.98 6.86
CA THR A 56 -15.53 -13.61 7.25
C THR A 56 -15.64 -14.97 6.58
N ILE A 57 -15.85 -16.02 7.38
CA ILE A 57 -16.02 -17.40 6.94
C ILE A 57 -17.48 -17.79 7.14
N VAL A 58 -18.12 -18.30 6.11
CA VAL A 58 -19.51 -18.74 6.15
C VAL A 58 -19.56 -20.22 6.49
N GLY A 59 -20.05 -20.53 7.68
CA GLY A 59 -20.28 -21.88 8.20
C GLY A 59 -21.66 -22.43 7.88
N ASP A 60 -22.04 -23.50 8.57
CA ASP A 60 -23.29 -24.21 8.34
C ASP A 60 -24.51 -23.52 8.96
N THR A 61 -25.67 -24.16 8.79
CA THR A 61 -26.95 -23.67 9.31
C THR A 61 -26.95 -23.64 10.84
N CYS A 62 -27.49 -22.58 11.42
CA CYS A 62 -27.65 -22.41 12.87
C CYS A 62 -28.92 -21.63 13.20
N ASP A 63 -29.31 -21.69 14.46
CA ASP A 63 -30.57 -21.14 15.00
C ASP A 63 -30.39 -20.15 16.15
N PHE A 64 -29.16 -19.91 16.62
CA PHE A 64 -28.90 -18.91 17.64
C PHE A 64 -29.03 -17.48 17.11
N THR A 65 -29.13 -16.53 18.03
CA THR A 65 -29.23 -15.09 17.73
C THR A 65 -28.14 -14.32 18.46
N GLY A 66 -27.70 -13.19 17.91
CA GLY A 66 -26.67 -12.36 18.54
C GLY A 66 -25.25 -12.65 18.07
N ALA A 67 -24.30 -11.89 18.58
CA ALA A 67 -22.88 -11.97 18.22
C ALA A 67 -22.04 -12.18 19.49
N TYR A 68 -21.03 -13.04 19.37
CA TYR A 68 -20.23 -13.49 20.50
C TYR A 68 -18.76 -13.43 20.13
N SER A 69 -17.98 -12.76 20.97
CA SER A 69 -16.53 -12.66 20.82
C SER A 69 -15.88 -13.81 21.58
N LEU A 70 -15.37 -14.78 20.83
CA LEU A 70 -14.68 -15.95 21.37
C LEU A 70 -13.16 -15.73 21.31
N PRO A 71 -12.39 -16.09 22.35
CA PRO A 71 -10.94 -16.10 22.23
C PRO A 71 -10.48 -17.07 21.14
N LEU A 72 -9.47 -16.69 20.35
CA LEU A 72 -8.92 -17.58 19.32
C LEU A 72 -8.46 -18.93 19.90
N THR A 73 -7.99 -18.95 21.14
CA THR A 73 -7.60 -20.16 21.87
C THR A 73 -8.74 -21.17 22.01
N ALA A 74 -9.99 -20.72 22.16
CA ALA A 74 -11.15 -21.62 22.27
C ALA A 74 -11.31 -22.45 20.99
N VAL A 75 -11.24 -21.79 19.83
CA VAL A 75 -11.35 -22.45 18.53
C VAL A 75 -10.08 -23.24 18.19
N ALA A 76 -8.90 -22.67 18.46
CA ALA A 76 -7.63 -23.31 18.15
C ALA A 76 -7.39 -24.61 18.93
N ASN A 77 -7.86 -24.72 20.18
CA ASN A 77 -7.67 -25.93 20.97
C ASN A 77 -8.45 -27.13 20.43
N VAL A 78 -9.67 -26.91 19.94
CA VAL A 78 -10.46 -27.97 19.30
C VAL A 78 -10.06 -28.17 17.84
N GLY A 79 -9.67 -27.11 17.12
CA GLY A 79 -9.19 -27.19 15.74
C GLY A 79 -7.93 -28.06 15.57
N ARG A 80 -7.00 -28.03 16.54
CA ARG A 80 -5.83 -28.93 16.56
C ARG A 80 -6.19 -30.42 16.61
N GLN A 81 -7.43 -30.75 16.96
CA GLN A 81 -7.92 -32.12 17.11
C GLN A 81 -8.86 -32.54 15.97
N VAL A 82 -9.09 -31.69 14.95
CA VAL A 82 -10.17 -31.85 13.96
C VAL A 82 -10.22 -33.22 13.29
N GLY A 83 -9.08 -33.86 13.04
CA GLY A 83 -8.99 -35.22 12.47
C GLY A 83 -9.38 -36.36 13.42
N SER A 84 -9.60 -36.07 14.70
CA SER A 84 -9.84 -37.03 15.78
C SER A 84 -11.17 -36.81 16.50
N LEU A 85 -12.00 -35.87 16.06
CA LEU A 85 -13.29 -35.53 16.70
C LEU A 85 -14.45 -36.26 16.00
N PRO A 86 -15.07 -37.28 16.61
CA PRO A 86 -16.28 -37.89 16.09
C PRO A 86 -17.46 -36.92 16.26
N GLY A 87 -18.11 -36.52 15.17
CA GLY A 87 -19.36 -35.75 15.20
C GLY A 87 -19.22 -34.24 15.38
N GLY A 88 -17.99 -33.69 15.35
CA GLY A 88 -17.74 -32.25 15.43
C GLY A 88 -17.60 -31.71 16.86
N VAL A 89 -17.79 -30.40 17.01
CA VAL A 89 -17.68 -29.67 18.28
C VAL A 89 -18.90 -28.77 18.49
N GLU A 90 -19.45 -28.77 19.70
CA GLU A 90 -20.47 -27.80 20.10
C GLU A 90 -19.81 -26.66 20.88
N PHE A 91 -20.14 -25.41 20.54
CA PHE A 91 -19.77 -24.24 21.32
C PHE A 91 -20.97 -23.75 22.11
N VAL A 92 -20.85 -23.68 23.43
CA VAL A 92 -21.91 -23.24 24.34
C VAL A 92 -21.44 -22.02 25.12
N ILE A 93 -22.25 -20.97 25.14
CA ILE A 93 -21.99 -19.73 25.87
C ILE A 93 -22.90 -19.67 27.10
N GLU A 94 -22.29 -19.48 28.26
CA GLU A 94 -22.97 -19.33 29.54
C GLU A 94 -22.11 -18.50 30.49
N ASN A 95 -22.69 -17.51 31.19
CA ASN A 95 -21.99 -16.69 32.20
C ASN A 95 -20.72 -15.98 31.71
N ASP A 96 -20.67 -15.48 30.48
CA ASP A 96 -19.45 -14.91 29.88
C ASP A 96 -18.30 -15.92 29.75
N PHE A 97 -18.64 -17.21 29.63
CA PHE A 97 -17.70 -18.25 29.25
C PHE A 97 -18.19 -18.98 28.00
N VAL A 98 -17.25 -19.34 27.13
CA VAL A 98 -17.48 -20.30 26.06
C VAL A 98 -16.94 -21.65 26.50
N THR A 99 -17.79 -22.67 26.44
CA THR A 99 -17.44 -24.08 26.63
C THR A 99 -17.50 -24.77 25.29
N THR A 100 -16.36 -25.29 24.86
CA THR A 100 -16.27 -26.24 23.75
C THR A 100 -16.56 -27.64 24.27
N ILE A 101 -17.44 -28.37 23.61
CA ILE A 101 -17.85 -29.72 23.97
C ILE A 101 -17.55 -30.65 22.80
N THR A 102 -16.75 -31.67 23.07
CA THR A 102 -16.37 -32.71 22.10
C THR A 102 -16.60 -34.09 22.71
N ALA A 103 -16.51 -35.15 21.90
CA ALA A 103 -16.53 -36.52 22.41
C ALA A 103 -15.34 -36.83 23.36
N LEU A 104 -14.25 -36.07 23.29
CA LEU A 104 -13.04 -36.29 24.09
C LEU A 104 -13.01 -35.49 25.40
N GLY A 105 -13.93 -34.55 25.58
CA GLY A 105 -14.02 -33.71 26.78
C GLY A 105 -14.47 -32.28 26.47
N THR A 106 -14.34 -31.44 27.49
CA THR A 106 -14.75 -30.04 27.42
C THR A 106 -13.60 -29.10 27.77
N HIS A 107 -13.66 -27.88 27.23
CA HIS A 107 -12.74 -26.80 27.57
C HIS A 107 -13.49 -25.47 27.64
N THR A 108 -13.28 -24.74 28.73
CA THR A 108 -14.03 -23.51 29.05
C THR A 108 -13.09 -22.33 29.19
N ILE A 109 -13.38 -21.23 28.49
CA ILE A 109 -12.59 -19.98 28.51
C ILE A 109 -13.54 -18.79 28.65
N PRO A 110 -13.16 -17.71 29.36
CA PRO A 110 -13.91 -16.46 29.30
C PRO A 110 -14.14 -15.97 27.86
N CYS A 111 -15.35 -15.52 27.56
CA CYS A 111 -15.74 -14.88 26.31
C CYS A 111 -16.56 -13.61 26.60
N SER A 112 -16.98 -12.89 25.57
CA SER A 112 -17.89 -11.75 25.76
C SER A 112 -18.98 -11.72 24.70
N ILE A 113 -20.14 -11.19 25.08
CA ILE A 113 -21.18 -10.82 24.14
C ILE A 113 -20.76 -9.51 23.46
N THR A 114 -20.98 -9.41 22.15
CA THR A 114 -20.62 -8.22 21.36
C THR A 114 -21.76 -7.82 20.42
N THR A 115 -21.61 -6.68 19.75
CA THR A 115 -22.55 -6.23 18.73
C THR A 115 -22.29 -6.94 17.40
N MET A 116 -23.30 -6.93 16.52
CA MET A 116 -23.11 -7.44 15.16
C MET A 116 -21.96 -6.70 14.47
N PRO A 117 -20.99 -7.42 13.89
CA PRO A 117 -19.89 -6.78 13.20
C PRO A 117 -20.38 -6.13 11.91
N GLU A 118 -19.88 -4.94 11.62
CA GLU A 118 -20.07 -4.33 10.31
C GLU A 118 -19.08 -4.94 9.32
N ILE A 119 -19.58 -5.66 8.33
CA ILE A 119 -18.74 -6.19 7.26
C ILE A 119 -18.59 -5.12 6.17
N PRO A 120 -17.37 -4.65 5.87
CA PRO A 120 -17.16 -3.68 4.81
C PRO A 120 -17.76 -4.14 3.48
N GLN A 121 -18.53 -3.25 2.85
CA GLN A 121 -19.17 -3.50 1.56
C GLN A 121 -18.42 -2.80 0.43
N LEU A 122 -18.29 -3.50 -0.69
CA LEU A 122 -17.83 -2.90 -1.93
C LEU A 122 -18.90 -1.90 -2.40
N ARG A 123 -18.48 -0.67 -2.72
CA ARG A 123 -19.38 0.37 -3.22
C ARG A 123 -20.04 -0.09 -4.52
N LYS A 124 -21.25 0.40 -4.77
CA LYS A 124 -21.92 0.24 -6.06
C LYS A 124 -21.53 1.43 -6.95
N SER A 125 -20.38 1.34 -7.61
CA SER A 125 -19.90 2.34 -8.59
C SER A 125 -19.66 1.70 -9.97
N SER A 126 -19.78 2.49 -11.03
CA SER A 126 -19.36 2.10 -12.39
C SER A 126 -17.85 1.95 -12.52
N ARG A 127 -17.10 2.56 -11.58
CA ARG A 127 -15.64 2.60 -11.49
C ARG A 127 -15.04 1.42 -10.72
N VAL A 128 -15.88 0.46 -10.29
CA VAL A 128 -15.44 -0.78 -9.67
C VAL A 128 -14.84 -1.71 -10.71
N VAL A 129 -13.61 -2.13 -10.45
CA VAL A 129 -12.87 -3.12 -11.23
C VAL A 129 -13.02 -4.49 -10.58
N LYS A 130 -13.27 -5.55 -11.37
CA LYS A 130 -13.47 -6.92 -10.89
C LYS A 130 -12.77 -7.94 -11.77
N ALA A 131 -12.30 -9.02 -11.16
CA ALA A 131 -11.80 -10.21 -11.84
C ALA A 131 -12.36 -11.46 -11.16
N LYS A 132 -12.88 -12.41 -11.96
CA LYS A 132 -13.30 -13.73 -11.50
C LYS A 132 -12.29 -14.78 -11.97
N VAL A 133 -11.79 -15.58 -11.05
CA VAL A 133 -10.69 -16.54 -11.25
C VAL A 133 -10.92 -17.79 -10.40
N GLY A 134 -10.47 -18.96 -10.85
CA GLY A 134 -10.55 -20.19 -10.05
C GLY A 134 -9.60 -20.18 -8.86
N GLY A 135 -9.92 -20.94 -7.80
CA GLY A 135 -9.13 -20.96 -6.57
C GLY A 135 -7.70 -21.46 -6.75
N LYS A 136 -7.48 -22.44 -7.64
CA LYS A 136 -6.14 -22.94 -7.99
C LYS A 136 -5.31 -21.88 -8.70
N GLU A 137 -5.90 -21.18 -9.66
CA GLU A 137 -5.26 -20.09 -10.39
C GLU A 137 -4.96 -18.91 -9.47
N LEU A 138 -5.88 -18.56 -8.56
CA LEU A 138 -5.66 -17.52 -7.55
C LEU A 138 -4.49 -17.89 -6.63
N ARG A 139 -4.45 -19.11 -6.12
CA ARG A 139 -3.36 -19.57 -5.24
C ARG A 139 -2.02 -19.54 -5.98
N MET A 140 -1.98 -19.99 -7.24
CA MET A 140 -0.78 -19.91 -8.06
C MET A 140 -0.35 -18.46 -8.30
N LEU A 141 -1.29 -17.59 -8.68
CA LEU A 141 -1.05 -16.16 -8.92
C LEU A 141 -0.42 -15.48 -7.71
N LEU A 142 -0.92 -15.76 -6.51
CA LEU A 142 -0.43 -15.18 -5.26
C LEU A 142 0.97 -15.70 -4.92
N LEU A 143 1.16 -17.02 -4.91
CA LEU A 143 2.44 -17.63 -4.54
C LEU A 143 3.56 -17.32 -5.55
N ALA A 144 3.26 -17.34 -6.85
CA ALA A 144 4.26 -17.07 -7.89
C ALA A 144 4.48 -15.57 -8.15
N GLY A 145 3.51 -14.71 -7.84
CA GLY A 145 3.59 -13.26 -8.07
C GLY A 145 4.06 -12.46 -6.87
N ALA A 146 3.76 -12.92 -5.65
CA ALA A 146 3.99 -12.19 -4.41
C ALA A 146 4.39 -13.07 -3.22
N GLY A 147 4.48 -14.39 -3.39
CA GLY A 147 5.01 -15.27 -2.35
C GLY A 147 6.47 -14.93 -2.02
N MET A 148 6.88 -15.25 -0.81
CA MET A 148 8.26 -15.11 -0.36
C MET A 148 9.19 -15.96 -1.26
N PRO A 149 10.22 -15.36 -1.91
CA PRO A 149 11.17 -16.09 -2.74
C PRO A 149 11.85 -17.19 -1.93
N PHE A 150 12.21 -18.29 -2.60
CA PHE A 150 12.85 -19.43 -1.93
C PHE A 150 14.19 -19.06 -1.29
N GLU A 151 14.92 -18.13 -1.90
CA GLU A 151 16.20 -17.62 -1.42
C GLU A 151 16.07 -16.65 -0.24
N PHE A 152 14.87 -16.13 0.05
CA PHE A 152 14.66 -15.18 1.14
C PHE A 152 14.68 -15.91 2.49
N ASN A 153 15.57 -15.49 3.39
CA ASN A 153 15.68 -16.06 4.73
C ASN A 153 15.62 -14.97 5.81
N PRO A 154 14.46 -14.79 6.46
CA PRO A 154 14.27 -13.74 7.47
C PRO A 154 15.06 -14.00 8.76
N PHE A 155 15.67 -15.18 8.93
CA PHE A 155 16.41 -15.56 10.14
C PHE A 155 17.93 -15.50 9.97
N ARG A 156 18.44 -15.21 8.77
CA ARG A 156 19.89 -15.21 8.49
C ARG A 156 20.46 -13.86 8.08
N ASP A 157 19.69 -13.00 7.44
CA ASP A 157 20.20 -11.74 6.90
C ASP A 157 19.54 -10.53 7.56
N ASP A 158 20.30 -9.83 8.40
CA ASP A 158 19.88 -8.57 9.04
C ASP A 158 19.61 -7.43 8.03
N ASN A 159 19.95 -7.63 6.74
CA ASN A 159 19.79 -6.66 5.66
C ASN A 159 18.76 -7.07 4.58
N THR A 160 18.08 -8.22 4.68
CA THR A 160 17.05 -8.58 3.70
C THR A 160 15.71 -7.91 4.04
N SER A 161 15.34 -6.92 3.23
CA SER A 161 14.05 -6.24 3.30
C SER A 161 13.03 -6.93 2.40
N SER A 162 11.77 -7.03 2.86
CA SER A 162 10.62 -7.47 2.05
C SER A 162 9.98 -6.28 1.33
N PRO A 163 9.21 -6.51 0.24
CA PRO A 163 8.48 -5.44 -0.43
C PRO A 163 7.46 -4.79 0.51
N ASP A 164 7.35 -3.46 0.47
CA ASP A 164 6.34 -2.71 1.24
C ASP A 164 4.92 -2.94 0.73
N PHE A 165 4.78 -3.38 -0.52
CA PHE A 165 3.50 -3.70 -1.16
C PHE A 165 3.66 -4.68 -2.31
N HIS A 166 2.54 -5.27 -2.72
CA HIS A 166 2.40 -6.02 -3.97
C HIS A 166 1.44 -5.29 -4.90
N LEU A 167 1.61 -5.45 -6.20
CA LEU A 167 0.67 -4.88 -7.18
C LEU A 167 -0.32 -5.95 -7.62
N LEU A 168 -1.60 -5.59 -7.58
CA LEU A 168 -2.69 -6.33 -8.21
C LEU A 168 -3.19 -5.51 -9.39
N GLU A 169 -3.07 -6.07 -10.59
CA GLU A 169 -3.53 -5.47 -11.83
C GLU A 169 -4.66 -6.34 -12.41
N ILE A 170 -5.78 -5.71 -12.74
CA ILE A 170 -6.88 -6.33 -13.48
C ILE A 170 -6.94 -5.65 -14.84
N ALA A 171 -6.78 -6.45 -15.89
CA ALA A 171 -6.84 -6.04 -17.28
C ALA A 171 -7.90 -6.85 -18.04
N ASP A 172 -8.11 -6.54 -19.32
CA ASP A 172 -9.04 -7.33 -20.12
C ASP A 172 -8.60 -8.81 -20.19
N GLY A 173 -9.50 -9.72 -19.81
CA GLY A 173 -9.27 -11.16 -19.81
C GLY A 173 -8.21 -11.69 -18.84
N SER A 174 -7.64 -10.87 -17.94
CA SER A 174 -6.53 -11.32 -17.09
C SER A 174 -6.37 -10.56 -15.77
N ILE A 175 -5.76 -11.25 -14.82
CA ILE A 175 -5.34 -10.70 -13.53
C ILE A 175 -3.84 -11.00 -13.35
N THR A 176 -3.12 -10.01 -12.82
CA THR A 176 -1.67 -10.08 -12.65
C THR A 176 -1.32 -9.66 -11.23
N VAL A 177 -0.42 -10.41 -10.59
CA VAL A 177 0.18 -10.04 -9.31
C VAL A 177 1.68 -9.93 -9.50
N SER A 178 2.28 -8.87 -8.97
CA SER A 178 3.73 -8.68 -9.02
C SER A 178 4.29 -8.08 -7.74
N SER A 179 5.55 -8.41 -7.46
CA SER A 179 6.30 -7.95 -6.30
C SER A 179 7.72 -7.55 -6.69
N ASP A 180 8.21 -6.47 -6.08
CA ASP A 180 9.56 -5.94 -6.30
C ASP A 180 10.42 -6.30 -5.09
N TRP A 181 11.25 -7.34 -5.24
CA TRP A 181 12.15 -7.82 -4.18
C TRP A 181 13.57 -7.25 -4.31
N SER A 182 13.78 -6.26 -5.18
CA SER A 182 15.10 -5.65 -5.37
C SER A 182 15.64 -4.97 -4.10
N CYS A 183 14.76 -4.56 -3.16
CA CYS A 183 15.15 -4.06 -1.84
C CYS A 183 15.92 -5.09 -1.00
N GLY A 184 15.62 -6.38 -1.17
CA GLY A 184 16.36 -7.49 -0.57
C GLY A 184 17.47 -8.05 -1.47
N GLY A 185 17.76 -7.43 -2.61
CA GLY A 185 18.73 -7.93 -3.59
C GLY A 185 18.26 -9.18 -4.36
N LEU A 186 16.95 -9.44 -4.41
CA LEU A 186 16.35 -10.61 -5.04
C LEU A 186 15.62 -10.26 -6.34
N TYR A 187 15.13 -11.29 -7.04
CA TYR A 187 14.42 -11.14 -8.32
C TYR A 187 13.02 -10.58 -8.14
N ASN A 188 12.62 -9.68 -9.04
CA ASN A 188 11.23 -9.23 -9.13
C ASN A 188 10.37 -10.36 -9.66
N MET A 189 9.21 -10.57 -9.04
CA MET A 189 8.30 -11.65 -9.37
C MET A 189 7.03 -11.11 -10.02
N LYS A 190 6.51 -11.84 -11.00
CA LYS A 190 5.28 -11.50 -11.70
C LYS A 190 4.58 -12.78 -12.13
N ALA A 191 3.32 -12.92 -11.76
CA ALA A 191 2.44 -13.99 -12.21
C ALA A 191 1.20 -13.40 -12.86
N LYS A 192 0.69 -14.09 -13.88
CA LYS A 192 -0.49 -13.68 -14.65
C LYS A 192 -1.34 -14.91 -14.94
N VAL A 193 -2.65 -14.78 -14.77
CA VAL A 193 -3.62 -15.83 -15.11
C VAL A 193 -4.78 -15.25 -15.91
N VAL A 194 -5.46 -16.11 -16.65
CA VAL A 194 -6.69 -15.76 -17.37
C VAL A 194 -7.83 -15.60 -16.36
N ALA A 195 -8.65 -14.57 -16.53
CA ALA A 195 -9.77 -14.27 -15.66
C ALA A 195 -10.92 -13.63 -16.44
N THR A 196 -12.16 -13.79 -15.95
CA THR A 196 -13.29 -13.02 -16.46
C THR A 196 -13.31 -11.67 -15.78
N THR A 197 -13.06 -10.59 -16.50
CA THR A 197 -12.86 -9.26 -15.90
C THR A 197 -13.93 -8.24 -16.28
N ARG A 198 -14.06 -7.20 -15.46
CA ARG A 198 -14.87 -6.02 -15.72
C ARG A 198 -14.10 -4.79 -15.25
N GLY A 199 -13.90 -3.83 -16.14
CA GLY A 199 -13.06 -2.67 -15.89
C GLY A 199 -11.57 -3.02 -15.92
N GLN A 200 -10.73 -2.01 -15.74
CA GLN A 200 -9.27 -2.16 -15.70
C GLN A 200 -8.69 -1.24 -14.64
N GLY A 201 -7.61 -1.67 -14.00
CA GLY A 201 -6.90 -0.86 -13.03
C GLY A 201 -5.87 -1.64 -12.24
N THR A 202 -5.15 -0.90 -11.40
CA THR A 202 -4.09 -1.44 -10.55
C THR A 202 -4.24 -0.90 -9.14
N VAL A 203 -4.02 -1.76 -8.14
CA VAL A 203 -4.04 -1.41 -6.72
C VAL A 203 -2.83 -2.00 -6.00
N LYS A 204 -2.35 -1.30 -4.98
CA LYS A 204 -1.29 -1.78 -4.10
C LYS A 204 -1.90 -2.56 -2.94
N MET A 205 -1.54 -3.82 -2.81
CA MET A 205 -1.93 -4.70 -1.70
C MET A 205 -0.86 -4.64 -0.60
N VAL A 206 -1.28 -4.66 0.66
CA VAL A 206 -0.35 -4.90 1.79
C VAL A 206 0.21 -6.33 1.70
N PRO A 207 1.46 -6.57 2.14
CA PRO A 207 2.07 -7.89 2.10
C PRO A 207 1.22 -8.99 2.75
N ASP A 208 0.68 -8.72 3.94
CA ASP A 208 -0.16 -9.68 4.69
C ASP A 208 -1.37 -10.16 3.91
N PHE A 209 -1.89 -9.36 2.96
CA PHE A 209 -3.06 -9.74 2.19
C PHE A 209 -2.81 -10.97 1.32
N VAL A 210 -1.59 -11.12 0.80
CA VAL A 210 -1.20 -12.27 -0.02
C VAL A 210 -1.15 -13.52 0.83
N GLU A 211 -0.59 -13.44 2.04
CA GLU A 211 -0.56 -14.55 2.99
C GLU A 211 -1.97 -14.95 3.43
N VAL A 212 -2.84 -13.97 3.72
CA VAL A 212 -4.24 -14.21 4.08
C VAL A 212 -4.99 -14.87 2.95
N LEU A 213 -4.88 -14.38 1.71
CA LEU A 213 -5.56 -14.99 0.57
C LEU A 213 -5.02 -16.38 0.24
N ALA A 214 -3.71 -16.61 0.39
CA ALA A 214 -3.11 -17.91 0.16
C ALA A 214 -3.56 -18.94 1.21
N THR A 215 -3.64 -18.52 2.47
CA THR A 215 -4.08 -19.37 3.61
C THR A 215 -5.58 -19.61 3.58
N CYS A 216 -6.38 -18.56 3.43
CA CYS A 216 -7.84 -18.60 3.37
C CYS A 216 -8.33 -18.82 1.93
N SER A 217 -7.71 -19.76 1.19
CA SER A 217 -8.13 -20.11 -0.17
C SER A 217 -8.97 -21.38 -0.18
N ASP A 218 -10.09 -21.33 -0.88
CA ASP A 218 -10.82 -22.53 -1.32
C ASP A 218 -10.39 -22.79 -2.76
N THR A 219 -9.57 -23.81 -2.97
CA THR A 219 -8.94 -24.09 -4.27
C THR A 219 -9.92 -24.58 -5.33
N ASP A 220 -11.09 -25.07 -4.92
CA ASP A 220 -12.11 -25.58 -5.82
C ASP A 220 -13.25 -24.57 -6.06
N ALA A 221 -13.24 -23.45 -5.34
CA ALA A 221 -14.20 -22.37 -5.54
C ALA A 221 -13.77 -21.36 -6.62
N ASP A 222 -14.78 -20.71 -7.20
CA ASP A 222 -14.59 -19.50 -7.98
C ASP A 222 -14.45 -18.28 -7.05
N TRP A 223 -13.37 -17.54 -7.23
CA TRP A 223 -13.08 -16.32 -6.49
C TRP A 223 -13.37 -15.08 -7.32
N THR A 224 -13.82 -14.02 -6.67
CA THR A 224 -13.89 -12.68 -7.26
C THR A 224 -13.01 -11.73 -6.46
N LEU A 225 -12.10 -11.04 -7.15
CA LEU A 225 -11.32 -9.93 -6.62
C LEU A 225 -11.87 -8.62 -7.16
N ALA A 226 -11.91 -7.58 -6.34
CA ALA A 226 -12.40 -6.26 -6.74
C ALA A 226 -11.81 -5.11 -5.92
N PHE A 227 -11.78 -3.93 -6.52
CA PHE A 227 -11.48 -2.66 -5.86
C PHE A 227 -12.20 -1.52 -6.61
N ASP A 228 -12.41 -0.39 -5.93
CA ASP A 228 -13.03 0.79 -6.52
C ASP A 228 -11.94 1.80 -6.92
N LEU A 229 -11.97 2.30 -8.16
CA LEU A 229 -11.01 3.33 -8.59
C LEU A 229 -11.28 4.70 -7.96
N ASP A 230 -12.51 4.94 -7.48
CA ASP A 230 -12.86 6.19 -6.79
C ASP A 230 -12.52 6.11 -5.29
N ASP A 231 -12.30 4.91 -4.76
CA ASP A 231 -11.86 4.65 -3.38
C ASP A 231 -10.94 3.42 -3.35
N PRO A 232 -9.67 3.55 -3.79
CA PRO A 232 -8.74 2.43 -3.87
C PRO A 232 -8.21 2.03 -2.50
N SER A 233 -8.82 2.48 -1.39
CA SER A 233 -8.36 2.20 -0.03
C SER A 233 -8.54 0.76 0.40
N ARG A 234 -9.34 -0.04 -0.34
CA ARG A 234 -9.66 -1.43 0.00
C ARG A 234 -9.67 -2.35 -1.20
N VAL A 235 -9.18 -3.56 -0.99
CA VAL A 235 -9.31 -4.68 -1.92
C VAL A 235 -10.25 -5.72 -1.31
N PHE A 236 -11.18 -6.20 -2.12
CA PHE A 236 -12.19 -7.17 -1.74
C PHE A 236 -11.92 -8.48 -2.48
N ALA A 237 -11.95 -9.59 -1.77
CA ALA A 237 -11.90 -10.93 -2.35
C ALA A 237 -13.00 -11.79 -1.73
N TRP A 238 -13.76 -12.53 -2.54
CA TRP A 238 -14.80 -13.40 -2.00
C TRP A 238 -15.07 -14.62 -2.89
N CYS A 239 -15.55 -15.68 -2.25
CA CYS A 239 -16.15 -16.86 -2.85
C CYS A 239 -17.39 -17.25 -2.03
N ALA A 240 -17.92 -18.46 -2.20
CA ALA A 240 -19.09 -18.92 -1.44
C ALA A 240 -18.80 -19.07 0.07
N LYS A 241 -17.57 -19.44 0.43
CA LYS A 241 -17.16 -19.74 1.81
C LYS A 241 -16.49 -18.56 2.50
N TYR A 242 -15.77 -17.74 1.75
CA TYR A 242 -14.95 -16.66 2.29
C TYR A 242 -15.38 -15.30 1.76
N ARG A 243 -15.25 -14.30 2.64
CA ARG A 243 -15.25 -12.89 2.26
C ARG A 243 -14.11 -12.21 2.99
N ILE A 244 -13.17 -11.67 2.22
CA ILE A 244 -11.95 -11.07 2.71
C ILE A 244 -11.92 -9.62 2.23
N VAL A 245 -11.65 -8.70 3.14
CA VAL A 245 -11.48 -7.28 2.84
C VAL A 245 -10.16 -6.85 3.43
N CYS A 246 -9.32 -6.21 2.63
CA CYS A 246 -8.03 -5.72 3.08
C CYS A 246 -7.86 -4.26 2.73
N ASN A 247 -7.19 -3.53 3.61
CA ASN A 247 -6.75 -2.18 3.34
C ASN A 247 -5.65 -2.23 2.26
N ALA A 248 -5.85 -1.47 1.20
CA ALA A 248 -4.81 -1.23 0.21
C ALA A 248 -3.74 -0.31 0.79
N VAL A 249 -2.51 -0.44 0.30
CA VAL A 249 -1.46 0.53 0.61
C VAL A 249 -1.83 1.82 -0.09
N LYS A 250 -2.13 2.86 0.70
CA LYS A 250 -2.41 4.19 0.17
C LYS A 250 -1.21 4.64 -0.65
N ASN A 251 -1.44 5.05 -1.90
CA ASN A 251 -0.41 5.69 -2.70
C ASN A 251 -0.05 7.01 -2.00
N PRO A 252 1.16 7.17 -1.44
CA PRO A 252 1.49 8.35 -0.65
C PRO A 252 1.43 9.63 -1.50
N VAL A 253 1.60 9.51 -2.82
CA VAL A 253 1.45 10.62 -3.79
C VAL A 253 0.00 11.07 -3.90
N THR A 254 -0.95 10.13 -3.99
CA THR A 254 -2.38 10.44 -4.10
C THR A 254 -2.88 11.15 -2.83
N ASP A 255 -2.48 10.64 -1.65
CA ASP A 255 -2.80 11.24 -0.36
C ASP A 255 -2.18 12.65 -0.22
N LEU A 256 -0.93 12.83 -0.65
CA LEU A 256 -0.28 14.14 -0.70
C LEU A 256 -1.01 15.10 -1.65
N ARG A 257 -1.44 14.62 -2.83
CA ARG A 257 -2.15 15.42 -3.83
C ARG A 257 -3.49 15.92 -3.32
N GLU A 258 -4.29 15.06 -2.69
CA GLU A 258 -5.58 15.42 -2.10
C GLU A 258 -5.42 16.52 -1.04
N ARG A 259 -4.46 16.37 -0.13
CA ARG A 259 -4.18 17.37 0.92
C ARG A 259 -3.69 18.71 0.35
N VAL A 260 -2.90 18.68 -0.72
CA VAL A 260 -2.46 19.91 -1.42
C VAL A 260 -3.65 20.57 -2.11
N GLN A 261 -4.52 19.80 -2.76
CA GLN A 261 -5.73 20.32 -3.39
C GLN A 261 -6.64 21.02 -2.37
N GLU A 262 -6.93 20.37 -1.23
CA GLU A 262 -7.69 20.98 -0.13
C GLU A 262 -7.07 22.28 0.36
N THR A 263 -5.74 22.34 0.41
CA THR A 263 -5.01 23.55 0.81
C THR A 263 -5.19 24.66 -0.22
N LEU A 264 -5.04 24.38 -1.51
CA LEU A 264 -5.22 25.36 -2.58
C LEU A 264 -6.66 25.88 -2.65
N GLU A 265 -7.65 25.01 -2.46
CA GLU A 265 -9.07 25.36 -2.41
C GLU A 265 -9.39 26.25 -1.21
N ARG A 266 -8.89 25.90 -0.01
CA ARG A 266 -9.05 26.69 1.22
C ARG A 266 -8.43 28.09 1.08
N SER A 267 -7.26 28.16 0.46
CA SER A 267 -6.53 29.41 0.22
C SER A 267 -7.06 30.20 -0.99
N LYS A 268 -8.11 29.69 -1.68
CA LYS A 268 -8.74 30.33 -2.85
C LYS A 268 -7.74 30.69 -3.97
N MET A 269 -6.65 29.94 -4.09
CA MET A 269 -5.66 30.15 -5.14
C MET A 269 -6.23 29.75 -6.51
N LYS A 270 -5.83 30.45 -7.57
CA LYS A 270 -6.20 30.08 -8.94
C LYS A 270 -5.26 28.98 -9.43
N TRP A 271 -5.78 27.77 -9.60
CA TRP A 271 -5.00 26.63 -10.04
C TRP A 271 -5.71 25.81 -11.12
N LYS A 272 -4.92 25.04 -11.89
CA LYS A 272 -5.40 24.05 -12.87
C LYS A 272 -4.58 22.77 -12.76
N THR A 273 -5.22 21.63 -12.99
CA THR A 273 -4.53 20.35 -13.17
C THR A 273 -4.11 20.18 -14.61
N THR A 274 -2.89 19.68 -14.83
CA THR A 274 -2.40 19.26 -16.15
C THR A 274 -2.68 17.78 -16.37
N ASP A 275 -2.60 17.31 -17.63
CA ASP A 275 -2.81 15.90 -18.00
C ASP A 275 -1.86 14.93 -17.30
N GLY A 276 -0.72 15.43 -16.78
CA GLY A 276 0.24 14.66 -15.97
C GLY A 276 0.00 14.71 -14.45
N GLY A 277 -1.16 15.20 -13.99
CA GLY A 277 -1.54 15.23 -12.57
C GLY A 277 -0.85 16.31 -11.73
N ARG A 278 -0.13 17.24 -12.36
CA ARG A 278 0.55 18.37 -11.69
C ARG A 278 -0.39 19.54 -11.55
N PHE A 279 -0.25 20.32 -10.49
CA PHE A 279 -0.99 21.58 -10.36
C PHE A 279 -0.17 22.75 -10.85
N HIS A 280 -0.79 23.61 -11.65
CA HIS A 280 -0.25 24.91 -12.04
C HIS A 280 -1.04 25.98 -11.29
N VAL A 281 -0.39 26.71 -10.41
CA VAL A 281 -0.95 27.84 -9.66
C VAL A 281 -0.46 29.13 -10.31
N LEU A 282 -1.39 30.05 -10.60
CA LEU A 282 -1.06 31.35 -11.17
C LEU A 282 -1.05 32.42 -10.07
N ILE A 283 0.10 33.03 -9.84
CA ILE A 283 0.26 34.18 -8.92
C ILE A 283 0.92 35.31 -9.70
N ASP A 284 0.20 36.42 -9.87
CA ASP A 284 0.69 37.65 -10.51
C ASP A 284 1.55 37.41 -11.77
N ASP A 285 0.97 36.72 -12.76
CA ASP A 285 1.59 36.37 -14.05
C ASP A 285 2.81 35.41 -13.97
N VAL A 286 3.09 34.84 -12.80
CA VAL A 286 4.03 33.73 -12.63
C VAL A 286 3.24 32.43 -12.49
N THR A 287 3.53 31.47 -13.36
CA THR A 287 3.01 30.11 -13.23
C THR A 287 3.96 29.30 -12.34
N VAL A 288 3.47 28.90 -11.18
CA VAL A 288 4.17 28.01 -10.25
C VAL A 288 3.61 26.60 -10.41
N ARG A 289 4.49 25.64 -10.61
CA ARG A 289 4.18 24.23 -10.77
C ARG A 289 4.37 23.49 -9.45
N LEU A 290 3.43 22.60 -9.17
CA LEU A 290 3.45 21.70 -8.02
C LEU A 290 3.55 20.27 -8.55
N ASP A 291 4.74 19.69 -8.41
CA ASP A 291 5.10 18.35 -8.82
C ASP A 291 5.16 17.42 -7.61
N PHE A 292 4.51 16.27 -7.70
CA PHE A 292 4.51 15.26 -6.65
C PHE A 292 5.57 14.21 -6.96
N LEU A 293 6.58 14.11 -6.10
CA LEU A 293 7.72 13.23 -6.31
C LEU A 293 7.71 12.13 -5.24
N GLN A 294 7.84 10.89 -5.67
CA GLN A 294 8.05 9.74 -4.79
C GLN A 294 9.46 9.20 -5.00
N ARG A 295 10.08 8.72 -3.92
CA ARG A 295 11.32 7.96 -4.00
C ARG A 295 11.09 6.63 -4.74
N GLU A 296 12.04 6.18 -5.57
CA GLU A 296 11.90 4.92 -6.32
C GLU A 296 11.73 3.69 -5.40
N GLN A 297 12.25 3.77 -4.17
CA GLN A 297 12.12 2.76 -3.12
C GLN A 297 11.66 3.48 -1.83
N GLY A 298 10.44 3.19 -1.38
CA GLY A 298 9.85 3.71 -0.14
C GLY A 298 8.62 4.61 -0.30
N ASP A 299 8.05 4.99 0.84
CA ASP A 299 6.84 5.83 0.95
C ASP A 299 7.11 7.33 1.10
N ASP A 300 8.39 7.72 1.10
CA ASP A 300 8.81 9.12 1.13
C ASP A 300 8.31 9.85 -0.12
N VAL A 301 7.42 10.81 0.12
CA VAL A 301 6.90 11.73 -0.88
C VAL A 301 7.23 13.16 -0.54
N LEU A 302 7.55 13.93 -1.57
CA LEU A 302 7.77 15.36 -1.47
C LEU A 302 6.98 16.09 -2.55
N LEU A 303 6.55 17.28 -2.19
CA LEU A 303 5.96 18.25 -3.07
C LEU A 303 7.06 19.19 -3.53
N ARG A 304 7.39 19.17 -4.82
CA ARG A 304 8.25 20.17 -5.43
C ARG A 304 7.40 21.33 -5.91
N ILE A 305 7.70 22.53 -5.42
CA ILE A 305 7.07 23.78 -5.83
C ILE A 305 8.11 24.54 -6.64
N ASP A 306 7.94 24.65 -7.95
CA ASP A 306 8.94 25.23 -8.83
C ASP A 306 8.35 26.12 -9.94
N THR A 307 9.21 26.90 -10.58
CA THR A 307 8.87 27.70 -11.75
C THR A 307 10.07 27.84 -12.67
N VAL A 308 9.81 28.13 -13.94
CA VAL A 308 10.84 28.35 -14.95
C VAL A 308 11.19 29.83 -14.98
N LEU A 309 12.46 30.13 -14.71
CA LEU A 309 13.00 31.49 -14.80
C LEU A 309 13.44 31.84 -16.21
N GLU A 310 14.13 30.91 -16.87
CA GLU A 310 14.69 31.09 -18.20
C GLU A 310 14.59 29.81 -19.02
N GLU A 311 14.22 29.95 -20.29
CA GLU A 311 14.17 28.87 -21.26
C GLU A 311 15.34 28.99 -22.24
N GLN A 312 15.76 27.86 -22.82
CA GLN A 312 16.88 27.81 -23.79
C GLN A 312 18.21 28.36 -23.22
N ALA A 313 18.41 28.22 -21.92
CA ALA A 313 19.62 28.67 -21.24
C ALA A 313 20.82 27.77 -21.58
N ASN A 314 21.90 28.38 -22.05
CA ASN A 314 23.20 27.72 -22.20
C ASN A 314 23.82 27.46 -20.82
N GLU A 315 24.39 26.27 -20.63
CA GLU A 315 25.16 25.96 -19.43
C GLU A 315 26.53 26.66 -19.50
N SER A 316 26.59 27.93 -19.06
CA SER A 316 27.81 28.74 -19.01
C SER A 316 28.45 28.71 -17.61
N ALA A 317 29.75 29.04 -17.53
CA ALA A 317 30.47 29.09 -16.26
C ALA A 317 29.91 30.17 -15.32
N GLU A 318 29.50 31.31 -15.88
CA GLU A 318 28.96 32.44 -15.12
C GLU A 318 27.56 32.14 -14.60
N LEU A 319 26.70 31.53 -15.42
CA LEU A 319 25.39 31.06 -14.99
C LEU A 319 25.50 30.05 -13.84
N LEU A 320 26.39 29.06 -13.95
CA LEU A 320 26.60 28.08 -12.88
C LEU A 320 27.17 28.72 -11.61
N ARG A 321 28.04 29.74 -11.74
CA ARG A 321 28.55 30.48 -10.58
C ARG A 321 27.42 31.23 -9.87
N GLU A 322 26.54 31.88 -10.61
CA GLU A 322 25.41 32.62 -10.04
C GLU A 322 24.38 31.68 -9.38
N ILE A 323 24.06 30.56 -10.02
CA ILE A 323 23.22 29.51 -9.43
C ILE A 323 23.81 29.03 -8.09
N ASN A 324 25.13 28.78 -8.04
CA ASN A 324 25.79 28.35 -6.82
C ASN A 324 25.83 29.45 -5.75
N ALA A 325 26.03 30.71 -6.13
CA ALA A 325 26.01 31.85 -5.21
C ALA A 325 24.62 32.04 -4.58
N HIS A 326 23.56 31.92 -5.38
CA HIS A 326 22.18 31.93 -4.89
C HIS A 326 21.92 30.76 -3.94
N ASN A 327 22.32 29.55 -4.32
CA ASN A 327 22.11 28.36 -3.49
C ASN A 327 22.90 28.39 -2.17
N ALA A 328 24.02 29.10 -2.11
CA ALA A 328 24.80 29.28 -0.89
C ALA A 328 24.23 30.36 0.05
N SER A 329 23.50 31.35 -0.49
CA SER A 329 22.95 32.48 0.28
C SER A 329 21.48 32.31 0.67
N SER A 330 20.69 31.62 -0.16
CA SER A 330 19.29 31.33 0.12
C SER A 330 19.15 30.07 0.95
N ASN A 331 18.43 30.14 2.07
CA ASN A 331 18.13 28.96 2.88
C ASN A 331 16.86 28.22 2.43
N MET A 332 16.01 28.85 1.60
CA MET A 332 14.65 28.36 1.34
C MET A 332 14.40 27.96 -0.10
N THR A 333 14.99 28.67 -1.06
CA THR A 333 14.83 28.37 -2.49
C THR A 333 16.12 27.84 -3.08
N ARG A 334 16.00 27.04 -4.13
CA ARG A 334 17.14 26.51 -4.89
C ARG A 334 16.96 26.85 -6.36
N LEU A 335 18.07 27.20 -6.99
CA LEU A 335 18.21 27.30 -8.44
C LEU A 335 18.90 26.04 -8.97
N TRP A 336 18.44 25.55 -10.12
CA TRP A 336 19.16 24.51 -10.86
C TRP A 336 18.97 24.70 -12.36
N HIS A 337 19.97 24.25 -13.12
CA HIS A 337 19.90 24.16 -14.57
C HIS A 337 19.56 22.71 -14.96
N SER A 338 18.59 22.53 -15.83
CA SER A 338 18.14 21.22 -16.30
C SER A 338 17.54 21.34 -17.70
N HIS A 339 18.00 20.52 -18.65
CA HIS A 339 17.46 20.46 -20.01
C HIS A 339 17.32 21.84 -20.69
N ALA A 340 18.37 22.67 -20.60
CA ALA A 340 18.37 24.05 -21.12
C ALA A 340 17.32 24.99 -20.48
N THR A 341 16.88 24.70 -19.26
CA THR A 341 16.01 25.59 -18.49
C THR A 341 16.65 25.90 -17.15
N VAL A 342 16.52 27.14 -16.69
CA VAL A 342 16.87 27.54 -15.33
C VAL A 342 15.59 27.55 -14.50
N MET A 343 15.59 26.78 -13.44
CA MET A 343 14.44 26.59 -12.58
C MET A 343 14.72 27.13 -11.19
N LEU A 344 13.67 27.66 -10.55
CA LEU A 344 13.65 28.06 -9.15
C LEU A 344 12.60 27.22 -8.44
N GLY A 345 12.93 26.69 -7.27
CA GLY A 345 11.92 26.00 -6.48
C GLY A 345 12.33 25.66 -5.06
N VAL A 346 11.41 24.98 -4.38
CA VAL A 346 11.55 24.48 -3.01
C VAL A 346 10.84 23.13 -2.91
N ASP A 347 11.41 22.24 -2.10
CA ASP A 347 10.81 20.94 -1.80
C ASP A 347 10.15 20.99 -0.40
N VAL A 348 8.92 20.50 -0.30
CA VAL A 348 8.12 20.44 0.93
C VAL A 348 7.79 18.98 1.23
N THR A 349 8.05 18.52 2.46
CA THR A 349 7.71 17.16 2.87
C THR A 349 6.24 17.06 3.29
N ARG A 350 5.69 15.83 3.28
CA ARG A 350 4.31 15.53 3.68
C ARG A 350 3.89 16.09 5.05
N GLU A 351 4.83 16.24 5.97
CA GLU A 351 4.61 16.73 7.33
C GLU A 351 4.40 18.26 7.37
N HIS A 352 4.92 18.99 6.39
CA HIS A 352 4.97 20.45 6.38
C HIS A 352 3.99 21.08 5.37
N LEU A 353 2.86 20.43 5.07
CA LEU A 353 1.91 20.96 4.07
C LEU A 353 1.19 22.24 4.49
N SER A 354 1.24 22.61 5.77
CA SER A 354 0.70 23.89 6.25
C SER A 354 1.38 25.10 5.60
N VAL A 355 2.61 24.96 5.09
CA VAL A 355 3.35 26.08 4.47
C VAL A 355 3.21 26.15 2.95
N VAL A 356 2.39 25.31 2.31
CA VAL A 356 2.29 25.25 0.83
C VAL A 356 1.94 26.61 0.24
N GLU A 357 0.95 27.30 0.77
CA GLU A 357 0.55 28.63 0.31
C GLU A 357 1.69 29.67 0.42
N GLU A 358 2.38 29.68 1.55
CA GLU A 358 3.54 30.55 1.78
C GLU A 358 4.65 30.25 0.77
N ARG A 359 4.91 28.97 0.50
CA ARG A 359 5.98 28.52 -0.40
C ARG A 359 5.67 28.79 -1.88
N VAL A 360 4.43 28.62 -2.31
CA VAL A 360 4.01 28.98 -3.69
C VAL A 360 4.18 30.50 -3.88
N THR A 361 3.75 31.31 -2.91
CA THR A 361 3.90 32.77 -2.96
C THR A 361 5.37 33.19 -2.94
N LEU A 362 6.19 32.55 -2.09
CA LEU A 362 7.63 32.80 -2.02
C LEU A 362 8.30 32.53 -3.37
N VAL A 363 8.03 31.38 -4.00
CA VAL A 363 8.60 31.04 -5.31
C VAL A 363 8.17 32.04 -6.38
N ALA A 364 6.90 32.46 -6.40
CA ALA A 364 6.41 33.45 -7.36
C ALA A 364 7.11 34.82 -7.20
N ASN A 365 7.23 35.31 -5.96
CA ASN A 365 7.87 36.59 -5.67
C ASN A 365 9.36 36.58 -6.01
N GLU A 366 10.04 35.49 -5.65
CA GLU A 366 11.46 35.33 -5.91
C GLU A 366 11.74 35.17 -7.42
N ALA A 367 10.84 34.49 -8.15
CA ALA A 367 10.92 34.40 -9.60
C ALA A 367 10.80 35.76 -10.28
N LYS A 368 9.89 36.64 -9.82
CA LYS A 368 9.81 38.02 -10.33
C LYS A 368 11.10 38.80 -10.12
N ARG A 369 11.76 38.60 -8.97
CA ARG A 369 13.03 39.26 -8.65
C ARG A 369 14.16 38.79 -9.56
N LEU A 370 14.22 37.49 -9.85
CA LEU A 370 15.31 36.87 -10.60
C LEU A 370 15.11 36.86 -12.12
N ARG A 371 13.85 36.93 -12.59
CA ARG A 371 13.53 36.95 -14.01
C ARG A 371 14.17 38.18 -14.68
N GLY A 372 14.89 37.94 -15.78
CA GLY A 372 15.65 38.97 -16.51
C GLY A 372 17.06 39.20 -16.00
N LEU A 373 17.38 38.88 -14.73
CA LEU A 373 18.76 38.98 -14.20
C LEU A 373 19.66 37.87 -14.72
N LEU A 374 19.10 36.66 -14.88
CA LEU A 374 19.85 35.49 -15.34
C LEU A 374 19.92 35.39 -16.87
N SER A 375 19.07 36.12 -17.60
CA SER A 375 18.96 36.04 -19.06
C SER A 375 20.26 36.37 -19.79
N PRO A 376 21.06 37.40 -19.41
CA PRO A 376 22.35 37.67 -20.05
C PRO A 376 23.34 36.52 -19.86
N LEU A 377 23.40 35.92 -18.67
CA LEU A 377 24.29 34.81 -18.33
C LEU A 377 23.87 33.51 -19.03
N ALA A 378 22.57 33.31 -19.18
CA ALA A 378 21.97 32.18 -19.87
C ALA A 378 22.19 32.22 -21.39
N ALA A 379 22.44 33.40 -21.97
CA ALA A 379 22.74 33.57 -23.40
C ALA A 379 24.22 33.37 -23.74
N GLU A 380 25.11 33.25 -22.75
CA GLU A 380 26.54 33.08 -22.96
C GLU A 380 26.90 31.77 -23.65
N ALA A 381 28.12 31.70 -24.19
CA ALA A 381 28.62 30.50 -24.83
C ALA A 381 28.62 29.32 -23.85
N ALA A 382 27.98 28.22 -24.26
CA ALA A 382 27.95 27.00 -23.47
C ALA A 382 29.37 26.47 -23.19
N LEU A 383 29.54 25.88 -22.01
CA LEU A 383 30.77 25.19 -21.66
C LEU A 383 31.09 24.11 -22.71
N ALA A 384 32.35 24.09 -23.17
CA ALA A 384 32.81 23.05 -24.09
C ALA A 384 32.58 21.67 -23.46
N PRO A 385 32.06 20.68 -24.22
CA PRO A 385 31.75 19.37 -23.69
C PRO A 385 33.00 18.76 -23.07
N ARG A 386 32.93 18.40 -21.78
CA ARG A 386 34.02 17.73 -21.07
C ARG A 386 34.33 16.42 -21.80
N ARG A 387 35.44 16.38 -22.56
CA ARG A 387 36.04 15.13 -23.04
C ARG A 387 36.34 14.27 -21.81
N LYS A 388 35.60 13.17 -21.64
CA LYS A 388 35.92 12.14 -20.63
C LYS A 388 37.36 11.71 -20.85
N LYS A 389 38.29 12.17 -19.99
CA LYS A 389 39.63 11.58 -19.92
C LYS A 389 39.44 10.13 -19.48
N ARG A 390 39.71 9.18 -20.38
CA ARG A 390 39.90 7.77 -20.04
C ARG A 390 41.02 7.73 -18.99
N ALA A 391 40.69 7.33 -17.76
CA ALA A 391 41.71 7.05 -16.77
C ALA A 391 42.62 5.91 -17.29
N PRO A 392 43.95 6.01 -17.17
CA PRO A 392 44.85 4.91 -17.54
C PRO A 392 44.56 3.73 -16.62
N ARG A 393 44.41 2.54 -17.22
CA ARG A 393 44.40 1.27 -16.48
C ARG A 393 45.77 1.09 -15.81
N GLY A 394 45.80 1.07 -14.49
CA GLY A 394 46.93 0.51 -13.74
C GLY A 394 47.60 1.50 -12.78
N SER A 395 47.07 1.61 -11.57
CA SER A 395 47.87 1.81 -10.35
C SER A 395 47.04 1.36 -9.16
N THR A 396 47.16 0.10 -8.79
CA THR A 396 46.75 -0.41 -7.49
C THR A 396 47.76 0.03 -6.44
N THR A 397 47.35 0.93 -5.56
CA THR A 397 47.89 1.06 -4.21
C THR A 397 46.70 1.09 -3.26
N PRO A 398 46.66 0.25 -2.22
CA PRO A 398 45.55 0.22 -1.27
C PRO A 398 45.81 1.30 -0.23
N ASP A 399 45.00 2.36 -0.26
CA ASP A 399 44.96 3.32 0.84
C ASP A 399 43.55 3.37 1.42
N THR A 400 43.53 3.19 2.73
CA THR A 400 42.39 3.08 3.63
C THR A 400 41.56 4.36 3.62
N THR A 401 40.22 4.19 3.56
CA THR A 401 39.09 5.11 3.85
C THR A 401 38.10 5.26 2.69
N ASN A 402 37.41 4.17 2.34
CA ASN A 402 36.18 4.26 1.54
C ASN A 402 34.98 4.45 2.47
N VAL A 403 34.70 5.69 2.83
CA VAL A 403 33.30 6.10 2.99
C VAL A 403 32.77 6.25 1.58
N GLU A 404 32.05 5.25 1.08
CA GLU A 404 31.26 5.44 -0.14
C GLU A 404 30.33 6.64 0.09
N PRO A 405 30.41 7.72 -0.71
CA PRO A 405 29.35 8.70 -0.69
C PRO A 405 28.11 7.98 -1.22
N LYS A 406 27.14 7.70 -0.33
CA LYS A 406 25.78 7.30 -0.71
C LYS A 406 25.39 8.18 -1.89
N ARG A 407 25.25 7.58 -3.09
CA ARG A 407 24.73 8.32 -4.25
C ARG A 407 23.39 8.93 -3.81
N PRO A 408 23.15 10.23 -4.07
CA PRO A 408 21.85 10.80 -3.78
C PRO A 408 20.81 10.02 -4.58
N THR A 409 19.87 9.39 -3.86
CA THR A 409 18.74 8.69 -4.44
C THR A 409 17.91 9.72 -5.22
N ARG A 410 17.55 9.39 -6.46
CA ARG A 410 16.89 10.34 -7.36
C ARG A 410 15.39 10.25 -7.18
N TYR A 411 14.76 11.39 -6.92
CA TYR A 411 13.33 11.56 -7.07
C TYR A 411 12.99 11.67 -8.56
N ARG A 412 11.95 10.97 -9.01
CA ARG A 412 11.43 11.08 -10.38
C ARG A 412 9.97 11.52 -10.36
N PRO A 413 9.55 12.40 -11.29
CA PRO A 413 8.14 12.64 -11.56
C PRO A 413 7.50 11.32 -11.99
N LYS A 414 6.44 10.89 -11.30
CA LYS A 414 5.69 9.72 -11.73
C LYS A 414 4.63 10.20 -12.73
N ASN A 415 4.85 9.91 -14.01
CA ASN A 415 3.77 9.98 -14.98
C ASN A 415 2.85 8.79 -14.69
N GLU A 416 1.66 9.05 -14.18
CA GLU A 416 0.66 8.01 -13.91
C GLU A 416 0.00 7.61 -15.24
N ALA A 417 0.04 6.31 -15.53
CA ALA A 417 -0.82 5.61 -16.47
C ALA A 417 -1.62 4.57 -15.68
#